data_AF-A0A0L6J2E0-F1
#
_entry.id   AF-A0A0L6J2E0-F1
#
_cell.length_a   1.000
_cell.length_b   1.000
_cell.length_c   1.000
_cell.angle_alpha   90.00
_cell.angle_beta   90.00
_cell.angle_gamma   90.00
#
_symmetry.space_group_name_H-M   'P 1'
#
loop_
_entity.id
_entity.type
_entity.pdbx_description
1 polymer ?
#
loop_
_entity_poly.entity_id
_entity_poly.type
_entity_poly.pdbx_seq_one_letter_code
_entity_poly.pdbx_strand_id
1 'polypeptide(L)'
;MADVKPRIKLDKKDVAKGDIIEVKTLVSHTMESGQRKDKDGKTIPRKILNKFTCDLNGKTIFSADIESAVSANPYFQFKIRPEETGTLTFTWIDDDGSKTQATEQIKVA
;
A
#
# COMPACT_ATOMS: atom_id res chain seq x y z
N MET A 1 -7.73 -16.15 6.51
CA MET A 1 -6.73 -15.45 5.67
C MET A 1 -5.47 -15.37 6.50
N ALA A 2 -4.32 -15.78 5.95
CA ALA A 2 -3.04 -15.69 6.67
C ALA A 2 -2.83 -14.24 7.14
N ASP A 3 -2.20 -14.03 8.30
CA ASP A 3 -1.78 -12.71 8.79
C ASP A 3 -1.00 -11.97 7.70
N VAL A 4 -1.68 -11.12 6.93
CA VAL A 4 -1.05 -10.31 5.89
C VAL A 4 -0.33 -9.19 6.62
N LYS A 5 0.95 -9.41 6.95
CA LYS A 5 1.82 -8.39 7.51
C LYS A 5 2.43 -7.56 6.38
N PRO A 6 2.03 -6.29 6.17
CA PRO A 6 2.65 -5.45 5.16
C PRO A 6 4.12 -5.18 5.52
N ARG A 7 4.96 -5.05 4.50
CA ARG A 7 6.36 -4.69 4.64
C ARG A 7 6.53 -3.24 4.22
N ILE A 8 6.86 -2.39 5.18
CA ILE A 8 7.11 -0.97 4.96
C ILE A 8 8.60 -0.69 5.17
N LYS A 9 9.20 0.08 4.27
CA LYS A 9 10.55 0.59 4.41
C LYS A 9 10.56 2.08 4.10
N LEU A 10 11.06 2.84 5.06
CA LEU A 10 11.47 4.23 4.90
C LEU A 10 13.01 4.24 4.78
N ASP A 11 13.55 5.03 3.86
CA ASP A 11 15.01 5.20 3.73
C ASP A 11 15.62 5.96 4.94
N LYS A 12 14.83 6.85 5.55
CA LYS A 12 15.13 7.53 6.82
C LYS A 12 13.87 7.74 7.65
N LYS A 13 14.02 7.68 8.98
CA LYS A 13 12.94 7.97 9.95
C LYS A 13 13.12 9.31 10.65
N ASP A 14 14.37 9.75 10.84
CA ASP A 14 14.72 11.10 11.26
C ASP A 14 14.98 11.95 10.01
N VAL A 15 14.21 13.01 9.85
CA VAL A 15 14.11 13.80 8.62
C VAL A 15 14.32 15.27 8.97
N ALA A 16 15.20 15.96 8.25
CA ALA A 16 15.30 17.40 8.39
C ALA A 16 14.08 18.09 7.76
N LYS A 17 13.59 19.18 8.34
CA LYS A 17 12.50 19.94 7.71
C LYS A 17 12.81 20.30 6.24
N GLY A 18 11.90 19.92 5.34
CA GLY A 18 12.02 20.17 3.90
C GLY A 18 12.66 19.03 3.10
N ASP A 19 13.24 18.03 3.76
CA ASP A 19 13.81 16.86 3.10
C ASP A 19 12.75 15.98 2.45
N ILE A 20 13.15 15.34 1.35
CA ILE A 20 12.38 14.28 0.72
C ILE A 20 12.88 12.94 1.25
N ILE A 21 11.94 12.03 1.52
CA ILE A 21 12.21 10.65 1.88
C ILE A 21 11.56 9.70 0.87
N GLU A 22 12.11 8.50 0.74
CA GLU A 22 11.57 7.44 -0.09
C GLU A 22 10.80 6.41 0.76
N VAL A 23 9.57 6.14 0.33
CA VAL A 23 8.69 5.15 0.94
C VAL A 23 8.58 3.96 0.01
N LYS A 24 8.76 2.76 0.55
CA LYS A 24 8.57 1.48 -0.14
C LYS A 24 7.58 0.63 0.64
N THR A 25 6.56 0.15 -0.04
CA THR A 25 5.56 -0.74 0.55
C THR A 25 5.44 -2.01 -0.26
N LEU A 26 5.21 -3.14 0.41
CA LEU A 26 4.89 -4.42 -0.21
C LEU A 26 3.86 -5.14 0.66
N VAL A 27 2.76 -5.59 0.07
CA VAL A 27 1.71 -6.33 0.76
C VAL A 27 1.47 -7.68 0.07
N SER A 28 1.37 -8.75 0.86
CA SER A 28 1.14 -10.09 0.30
C SER A 28 -0.31 -10.20 -0.19
N HIS A 29 -0.51 -10.34 -1.50
CA HIS A 29 -1.84 -10.46 -2.10
C HIS A 29 -1.75 -11.14 -3.47
N THR A 30 -2.71 -12.02 -3.80
CA THR A 30 -2.70 -12.76 -5.07
C THR A 30 -2.95 -11.89 -6.29
N MET A 31 -3.75 -10.82 -6.14
CA MET A 31 -4.18 -9.94 -7.23
C MET A 31 -4.81 -10.74 -8.39
N GLU A 32 -5.86 -11.51 -8.10
CA GLU A 32 -6.55 -12.28 -9.13
C GLU A 32 -7.22 -11.32 -10.11
N SER A 33 -6.71 -11.29 -11.35
CA SER A 33 -7.05 -10.26 -12.35
C SER A 33 -8.46 -10.41 -12.94
N GLY A 34 -9.09 -11.56 -12.76
CA GLY A 34 -10.33 -11.89 -13.46
C GLY A 34 -10.12 -12.47 -14.86
N GLN A 35 -8.87 -12.65 -15.31
CA GLN A 35 -8.57 -13.16 -16.66
C GLN A 35 -8.15 -14.63 -16.66
N ARG A 36 -7.76 -15.18 -15.50
CA ARG A 36 -7.33 -16.57 -15.38
C ARG A 36 -8.53 -17.51 -15.48
N LYS A 37 -8.30 -18.68 -16.06
CA LYS A 37 -9.27 -19.78 -16.11
C LYS A 37 -8.89 -20.89 -15.12
N ASP A 38 -9.90 -21.55 -14.56
CA ASP A 38 -9.72 -22.75 -13.76
C ASP A 38 -9.53 -24.00 -14.64
N LYS A 39 -9.45 -25.17 -14.01
CA LYS A 39 -9.26 -26.46 -14.70
C LYS A 39 -10.45 -26.84 -15.59
N ASP A 40 -11.63 -26.30 -15.30
CA ASP A 40 -12.86 -26.54 -16.06
C ASP A 40 -13.06 -25.46 -17.15
N GLY A 41 -12.10 -24.55 -17.33
CA GLY A 41 -12.13 -23.48 -18.33
C GLY A 41 -12.98 -22.26 -17.94
N LYS A 42 -13.53 -22.23 -16.72
CA LYS A 42 -14.33 -21.11 -16.22
C LYS A 42 -13.42 -19.98 -15.77
N THR A 43 -13.87 -18.75 -16.02
CA THR A 43 -13.14 -17.55 -15.59
C THR A 43 -13.20 -17.43 -14.07
N ILE A 44 -12.04 -17.19 -13.46
CA ILE A 44 -11.91 -16.99 -12.02
C ILE A 44 -12.27 -15.52 -11.73
N PRO A 45 -13.18 -15.23 -10.79
CA PRO A 45 -13.56 -13.85 -10.50
C PRO A 45 -12.38 -12.98 -10.08
N ARG A 46 -12.41 -11.72 -10.50
CA ARG A 46 -11.45 -10.71 -10.05
C ARG A 46 -11.48 -10.60 -8.52
N LYS A 47 -10.30 -10.52 -7.93
CA LYS A 47 -10.09 -10.16 -6.53
C LYS A 47 -8.73 -9.48 -6.38
N ILE A 48 -8.75 -8.16 -6.32
CA ILE A 48 -7.54 -7.34 -6.18
C ILE A 48 -7.64 -6.38 -5.00
N LEU A 49 -6.49 -5.88 -4.55
CA LEU A 49 -6.45 -4.62 -3.83
C LEU A 49 -6.78 -3.52 -4.83
N ASN A 50 -7.86 -2.77 -4.60
CA ASN A 50 -8.38 -1.77 -5.54
C ASN A 50 -8.04 -0.32 -5.14
N LYS A 51 -7.60 -0.11 -3.90
CA LYS A 51 -7.17 1.22 -3.44
C LYS A 51 -6.04 1.12 -2.45
N PHE A 52 -5.09 2.03 -2.57
CA PHE A 52 -4.02 2.26 -1.61
C PHE A 52 -4.00 3.73 -1.18
N THR A 53 -3.85 3.99 0.11
CA THR A 53 -3.60 5.33 0.65
C THR A 53 -2.42 5.34 1.62
N CYS A 54 -1.72 6.47 1.66
CA CYS A 54 -0.76 6.83 2.69
C CYS A 54 -1.19 8.17 3.30
N ASP A 55 -1.43 8.16 4.60
CA ASP A 55 -1.85 9.33 5.37
C ASP A 55 -0.73 9.72 6.35
N LEU A 56 -0.47 11.01 6.52
CA LEU A 56 0.34 11.56 7.60
C LEU A 56 -0.57 12.29 8.58
N ASN A 57 -0.60 11.85 9.84
CA ASN A 57 -1.45 12.43 10.89
C ASN A 57 -2.94 12.52 10.47
N GLY A 58 -3.42 11.53 9.72
CA GLY A 58 -4.81 11.46 9.24
C GLY A 58 -5.10 12.26 7.96
N LYS A 59 -4.11 12.98 7.42
CA LYS A 59 -4.23 13.66 6.12
C LYS A 59 -3.60 12.82 5.02
N THR A 60 -4.38 12.49 3.99
CA THR A 60 -3.88 11.74 2.83
C THR A 60 -2.82 12.55 2.08
N ILE A 61 -1.63 11.97 1.96
CA ILE A 61 -0.49 12.55 1.23
C ILE A 61 -0.21 11.80 -0.07
N PHE A 62 -0.71 10.57 -0.21
CA PHE A 62 -0.64 9.78 -1.44
C PHE A 62 -1.84 8.85 -1.53
N SER A 63 -2.38 8.69 -2.74
CA SER A 63 -3.44 7.72 -3.04
C SER A 63 -3.24 7.14 -4.43
N ALA A 64 -3.56 5.87 -4.60
CA ALA A 64 -3.61 5.20 -5.89
C ALA A 64 -4.87 4.33 -5.98
N ASP A 65 -5.60 4.48 -7.07
CA ASP A 65 -6.57 3.48 -7.51
C ASP A 65 -5.81 2.39 -8.26
N ILE A 66 -6.09 1.14 -7.90
CA ILE A 66 -5.34 -0.03 -8.35
C ILE A 66 -6.25 -0.85 -9.23
N GLU A 67 -5.73 -1.26 -10.39
CA GLU A 67 -6.45 -2.09 -11.34
C GLU A 67 -5.76 -3.42 -11.61
N SER A 68 -6.48 -4.30 -12.31
CA SER A 68 -6.16 -5.73 -12.48
C SER A 68 -4.81 -6.04 -13.13
N ALA A 69 -4.12 -5.03 -13.68
CA ALA A 69 -2.80 -5.17 -14.28
C ALA A 69 -1.65 -5.04 -13.27
N VAL A 70 -1.92 -4.63 -12.03
CA VAL A 70 -0.90 -4.60 -10.97
C VAL A 70 -0.60 -6.02 -10.52
N SER A 71 0.70 -6.35 -10.48
CA SER A 71 1.18 -7.70 -10.17
C SER A 71 0.81 -8.16 -8.77
N ALA A 72 0.77 -9.48 -8.58
CA ALA A 72 0.72 -10.11 -7.26
C ALA A 72 1.81 -9.55 -6.34
N ASN A 73 1.49 -9.49 -5.05
CA ASN A 73 2.26 -8.80 -4.02
C ASN A 73 2.54 -7.32 -4.37
N PRO A 74 1.50 -6.47 -4.46
CA PRO A 74 1.64 -5.09 -4.92
C PRO A 74 2.74 -4.34 -4.17
N TYR A 75 3.61 -3.70 -4.95
CA TYR A 75 4.71 -2.88 -4.47
C TYR A 75 4.52 -1.44 -4.93
N PHE A 76 4.61 -0.49 -3.98
CA PHE A 76 4.62 0.94 -4.29
C PHE A 76 5.92 1.57 -3.80
N GLN A 77 6.50 2.40 -4.66
CA GLN A 77 7.63 3.26 -4.32
C GLN A 77 7.29 4.69 -4.71
N PHE A 78 7.34 5.58 -3.73
CA PHE A 78 7.04 6.99 -3.92
C PHE A 78 7.86 7.83 -2.95
N LYS A 79 7.89 9.13 -3.20
CA LYS A 79 8.61 10.09 -2.38
C LYS A 79 7.62 11.00 -1.67
N ILE A 80 7.90 11.31 -0.41
CA ILE A 80 7.12 12.25 0.39
C ILE A 80 8.05 13.31 0.98
N ARG A 81 7.50 14.48 1.30
CA ARG A 81 8.16 15.53 2.05
C ARG A 81 7.35 15.79 3.32
N PRO A 82 7.66 15.12 4.44
CA PRO A 82 6.94 15.34 5.68
C PRO A 82 7.28 16.73 6.23
N GLU A 83 6.27 17.52 6.57
CA GLU A 83 6.46 18.85 7.17
C GLU A 83 6.54 18.80 8.69
N GLU A 84 6.02 17.72 9.29
CA GLU A 84 5.90 17.54 10.73
C GLU A 84 6.16 16.08 11.14
N THR A 85 6.56 15.91 12.41
CA THR A 85 6.65 14.60 13.07
C THR A 85 5.26 13.97 13.12
N GLY A 86 5.17 12.66 12.89
CA GLY A 86 3.88 12.02 12.84
C GLY A 86 3.89 10.53 12.61
N THR A 87 2.68 10.00 12.45
CA THR A 87 2.45 8.62 12.06
C THR A 87 2.01 8.57 10.60
N LEU A 88 2.75 7.80 9.80
CA LEU A 88 2.33 7.38 8.48
C LEU A 88 1.41 6.17 8.63
N THR A 89 0.20 6.26 8.09
CA THR A 89 -0.77 5.16 8.04
C THR A 89 -0.94 4.73 6.60
N PHE A 90 -0.67 3.46 6.35
CA PHE A 90 -0.80 2.82 5.03
C PHE A 90 -2.05 1.96 5.03
N THR A 91 -2.94 2.15 4.06
CA THR A 91 -4.19 1.39 3.97
C THR A 91 -4.33 0.80 2.57
N TRP A 92 -4.62 -0.50 2.49
CA TRP A 92 -5.05 -1.18 1.28
C TRP A 92 -6.49 -1.66 1.45
N ILE A 93 -7.30 -1.47 0.42
CA ILE A 93 -8.69 -1.92 0.35
C ILE A 93 -8.78 -2.99 -0.74
N ASP A 94 -9.39 -4.13 -0.42
CA ASP A 94 -9.67 -5.24 -1.33
C ASP A 94 -11.05 -5.06 -2.00
N ASP A 95 -11.29 -5.75 -3.11
CA ASP A 95 -12.58 -5.80 -3.80
C ASP A 95 -13.71 -6.36 -2.92
N ASP A 96 -13.39 -7.19 -1.92
CA ASP A 96 -14.36 -7.67 -0.92
C ASP A 96 -14.64 -6.66 0.22
N GLY A 97 -14.02 -5.48 0.17
CA GLY A 97 -14.16 -4.43 1.18
C GLY A 97 -13.28 -4.61 2.42
N SER A 98 -12.52 -5.71 2.51
CA SER A 98 -11.55 -5.90 3.60
C SER A 98 -10.44 -4.86 3.54
N LYS A 99 -9.90 -4.54 4.72
CA LYS A 99 -8.89 -3.50 4.90
C LYS A 99 -7.65 -4.09 5.54
N THR A 100 -6.51 -3.81 4.94
CA THR A 100 -5.19 -4.10 5.52
C THR A 100 -4.50 -2.79 5.86
N GLN A 101 -3.97 -2.66 7.08
CA GLN A 101 -3.31 -1.45 7.54
C GLN A 101 -1.94 -1.72 8.14
N ALA A 102 -1.03 -0.75 7.99
CA ALA A 102 0.25 -0.71 8.65
C ALA A 102 0.59 0.73 9.05
N THR A 103 1.42 0.91 10.07
CA THR A 103 1.85 2.23 10.53
C THR A 103 3.36 2.30 10.66
N GLU A 104 3.93 3.47 10.39
CA GLU A 104 5.33 3.80 10.65
C GLU A 104 5.43 5.20 11.25
N GLN A 105 6.38 5.40 12.16
CA GLN A 105 6.66 6.71 12.72
C GLN A 105 7.75 7.43 11.94
N ILE A 106 7.57 8.75 11.79
CA ILE A 106 8.56 9.66 11.22
C ILE A 106 8.78 10.82 12.17
N LYS A 107 10.03 11.24 12.32
CA LYS A 107 10.44 12.37 13.14
C LYS A 107 11.03 13.45 12.25
N VAL A 108 10.45 14.64 12.30
CA VAL A 108 10.95 15.83 11.60
C VAL A 108 11.63 16.74 12.61
N ALA A 109 12.89 17.09 12.34
CA ALA A 109 13.70 18.03 13.11
C ALA A 109 13.49 19.49 12.65
#